data_AF-A0A7Y5D044-F1
#
_entry.id   AF-A0A7Y5D044-F1
#
_cell.length_a   1.000
_cell.length_b   1.000
_cell.length_c   1.000
_cell.angle_alpha   90.00
_cell.angle_beta   90.00
_cell.angle_gamma   90.00
#
_symmetry.space_group_name_H-M   'P 1'
#
loop_
_entity.id
_entity.type
_entity.pdbx_description
1 polymer ?
#
loop_
_entity_poly.entity_id
_entity_poly.type
_entity_poly.pdbx_seq_one_letter_code
_entity_poly.pdbx_strand_id
1 'polypeptide(L)' 'MKLLDTIILSLGVVFIIIGAYEVMSVGLKSAYPYLMVALLMIFWFTYRKISKM' A
#
# COMPACT_ATOMS: atom_id res chain seq x y z
N MET A 1 13.18 -9.16 7.43
CA MET A 1 13.76 -10.37 6.81
C MET A 1 13.49 -10.18 5.34
N LYS A 2 14.47 -10.28 4.44
CA LYS A 2 14.32 -9.84 3.04
C LYS A 2 13.00 -10.31 2.38
N LEU A 3 12.55 -11.52 2.71
CA LEU A 3 11.24 -12.07 2.32
C LEU A 3 10.02 -11.31 2.87
N LEU A 4 9.93 -11.05 4.17
CA LEU A 4 8.83 -10.31 4.79
C LEU A 4 8.74 -8.87 4.25
N ASP A 5 9.89 -8.26 4.00
CA ASP A 5 10.01 -6.93 3.43
C ASP A 5 9.44 -6.92 1.98
N THR A 6 9.79 -7.90 1.15
CA THR A 6 9.23 -8.06 -0.21
C THR A 6 7.72 -8.33 -0.20
N ILE A 7 7.23 -9.20 0.69
CA ILE A 7 5.80 -9.54 0.76
C ILE A 7 4.95 -8.32 1.12
N ILE A 8 5.38 -7.51 2.09
CA ILE A 8 4.69 -6.29 2.48
C ILE A 8 4.65 -5.29 1.32
N LEU A 9 5.75 -5.17 0.59
CA LEU A 9 5.84 -4.27 -0.56
C LEU A 9 4.94 -4.74 -1.71
N SER A 10 4.94 -6.03 -2.03
CA SER A 10 4.04 -6.62 -3.03
C SER A 10 2.56 -6.45 -2.64
N LEU A 11 2.20 -6.69 -1.37
CA LEU A 11 0.83 -6.44 -0.90
C LEU A 11 0.43 -4.96 -1.06
N GLY A 12 1.31 -4.04 -0.66
CA GLY A 12 1.05 -2.60 -0.81
C GLY A 12 0.78 -2.20 -2.26
N VAL A 13 1.53 -2.76 -3.22
CA VAL A 13 1.31 -2.52 -4.66
C VAL A 13 -0.05 -3.03 -5.12
N VAL A 14 -0.49 -4.20 -4.65
CA VAL A 14 -1.84 -4.73 -4.98
C VAL A 14 -2.93 -3.77 -4.52
N PHE A 15 -2.82 -3.21 -3.30
CA PHE A 15 -3.78 -2.23 -2.81
C PHE A 15 -3.74 -0.90 -3.60
N ILE A 16 -2.58 -0.48 -4.11
CA ILE A 16 -2.50 0.68 -5.02
C ILE A 16 -3.26 0.39 -6.31
N ILE A 17 -3.07 -0.79 -6.92
CA ILE A 17 -3.72 -1.14 -8.18
C ILE A 17 -5.24 -1.17 -8.02
N ILE A 18 -5.74 -1.78 -6.93
CA ILE A 18 -7.17 -1.80 -6.60
C ILE A 18 -7.70 -0.38 -6.36
N GLY A 19 -6.97 0.43 -5.59
CA GLY A 19 -7.34 1.83 -5.34
C GLY A 19 -7.39 2.65 -6.62
N ALA A 20 -6.43 2.49 -7.53
CA ALA A 20 -6.42 3.17 -8.82
C ALA A 20 -7.59 2.75 -9.71
N TYR A 21 -7.93 1.45 -9.72
CA TYR A 21 -9.09 0.95 -10.43
C TYR A 21 -10.41 1.49 -9.86
N GLU A 22 -10.54 1.54 -8.54
CA GLU A 22 -11.68 2.13 -7.84
C GLU A 22 -11.81 3.63 -8.12
N VAL A 23 -10.70 4.38 -8.19
CA VAL A 23 -10.71 5.80 -8.57
C VAL A 23 -11.30 5.97 -9.97
N MET A 24 -10.93 5.10 -10.90
CA MET A 24 -11.43 5.15 -12.28
C MET A 24 -12.88 4.68 -12.42
N SER A 25 -13.33 3.73 -11.59
CA SER A 25 -14.64 3.08 -11.75
C SER A 25 -15.75 3.76 -10.94
N VAL A 26 -15.46 4.16 -9.70
CA VAL A 26 -16.45 4.63 -8.72
C VAL A 26 -16.12 6.02 -8.18
N GLY A 27 -14.89 6.51 -8.45
CA GLY A 27 -14.41 7.82 -8.05
C GLY A 27 -13.68 7.83 -6.71
N LEU A 28 -13.13 8.99 -6.36
CA LEU A 28 -12.19 9.13 -5.24
C LEU A 28 -12.76 8.76 -3.87
N LYS A 29 -14.07 8.97 -3.65
CA LYS A 29 -14.72 8.73 -2.34
C LYS A 29 -14.73 7.24 -1.97
N SER A 30 -14.98 6.37 -2.95
CA SER A 30 -14.99 4.91 -2.74
C SER A 30 -13.56 4.34 -2.70
N ALA A 31 -12.66 4.92 -3.50
CA ALA A 31 -11.26 4.52 -3.55
C ALA A 31 -10.43 4.90 -2.30
N TYR A 32 -10.88 5.90 -1.56
CA TYR A 32 -10.17 6.45 -0.40
C TYR A 32 -9.72 5.39 0.62
N PRO A 33 -10.58 4.50 1.15
CA PRO A 33 -10.14 3.46 2.09
C PRO A 33 -9.05 2.55 1.51
N TYR A 34 -9.13 2.17 0.23
CA TYR A 34 -8.15 1.29 -0.41
C TYR A 34 -6.78 1.96 -0.55
N LEU A 35 -6.78 3.23 -0.97
CA LEU A 35 -5.56 4.04 -1.04
C LEU A 35 -4.97 4.30 0.35
N MET A 36 -5.81 4.49 1.36
CA MET A 36 -5.39 4.68 2.75
C MET A 36 -4.65 3.45 3.29
N VAL A 37 -5.20 2.25 3.03
CA VAL A 37 -4.59 0.97 3.43
C VAL A 37 -3.27 0.75 2.69
N ALA A 38 -3.23 1.06 1.40
CA ALA A 38 -2.00 0.98 0.60
C ALA A 38 -0.89 1.89 1.16
N LEU A 39 -1.24 3.14 1.46
CA LEU A 39 -0.33 4.13 2.04
C LEU A 39 0.17 3.68 3.41
N LEU A 40 -0.70 3.20 4.29
CA LEU A 40 -0.30 2.67 5.60
C LEU A 40 0.68 1.51 5.48
N MET A 41 0.46 0.58 4.56
CA MET A 41 1.38 -0.54 4.31
C MET A 41 2.76 -0.07 3.83
N ILE A 42 2.80 0.90 2.92
CA ILE A 42 4.05 1.43 2.37
C ILE A 42 4.79 2.30 3.40
N PHE A 43 4.05 3.08 4.19
CA PHE A 43 4.62 3.83 5.30
C PHE A 43 5.19 2.90 6.37
N TRP A 44 4.45 1.85 6.73
CA TRP A 44 4.92 0.85 7.69
C TRP A 44 6.18 0.12 7.19
N PHE A 45 6.22 -0.22 5.89
CA PHE A 45 7.41 -0.76 5.24
C PHE A 45 8.60 0.20 5.33
N THR A 46 8.38 1.47 4.95
CA THR A 46 9.42 2.51 4.98
C THR A 46 9.92 2.75 6.40
N TYR A 47 9.02 2.80 7.38
CA TYR A 47 9.34 2.96 8.80
C TYR A 47 10.16 1.77 9.32
N ARG A 48 9.77 0.53 9.01
CA ARG A 48 10.58 -0.65 9.36
C ARG A 48 11.95 -0.65 8.68
N LYS A 49 12.04 -0.17 7.45
CA LYS A 49 13.30 -0.12 6.70
C LYS A 49 14.25 0.93 7.29
N ILE A 50 13.73 2.10 7.68
CA ILE A 50 14.50 3.17 8.35
C ILE A 50 14.92 2.75 9.75
N SER A 51 14.04 2.12 10.54
CA SER A 51 14.35 1.64 11.89
C SER A 51 15.38 0.51 11.93
N LYS A 52 15.72 -0.07 10.76
CA LYS A 52 16.72 -1.15 10.63
C LYS A 52 18.08 -0.66 10.12
N MET A 53 18.21 0.65 9.92
CA MET A 53 19.44 1.36 9.54
C MET A 53 20.14 1.87 10.80
#